data_AF-A0A3D0UUE1-F1
#
_entry.id   AF-A0A3D0UUE1-F1
#
_cell.length_a   1.000
_cell.length_b   1.000
_cell.length_c   1.000
_cell.angle_alpha   90.00
_cell.angle_beta   90.00
_cell.angle_gamma   90.00
#
_symmetry.space_group_name_H-M   'P 1'
#
loop_
_entity.id
_entity.type
_entity.pdbx_description
1 polymer ?
#
loop_
_entity_poly.entity_id
_entity_poly.type
_entity_poly.pdbx_seq_one_letter_code
_entity_poly.pdbx_strand_id
1 'polypeptide(L)'
;MDTLYKNFSLPESAPNRELRKKLEEEENAQPGILYKRLQEIDPGEAHKHHPNSLRYIIRALEIYHTTGKTKSEGFFQQPVQRPILMIGLRREKEDANRRINARIKEMFKEGLIQEVQSLLDK
;
A
#
# COMPACT_ATOMS: atom_id res chain seq x y z
N MET A 1 9.55 -1.08 -6.67
CA MET A 1 9.82 -2.24 -7.54
C MET A 1 8.78 -2.37 -8.62
N ASP A 2 7.50 -2.56 -8.28
CA ASP A 2 6.39 -2.64 -9.25
C ASP A 2 6.32 -1.48 -10.23
N THR A 3 6.69 -0.26 -9.81
CA THR A 3 6.80 0.91 -10.69
C THR A 3 7.80 0.75 -11.83
N LEU A 4 8.89 0.00 -11.62
CA LEU A 4 9.95 -0.17 -12.62
C LEU A 4 9.67 -1.32 -13.58
N TYR A 5 9.19 -2.48 -13.10
CA TYR A 5 9.00 -3.67 -13.95
C TYR A 5 7.55 -3.90 -14.41
N LYS A 6 6.55 -3.19 -13.87
CA LYS A 6 5.18 -3.21 -14.40
C LYS A 6 4.83 -1.93 -15.15
N ASN A 7 5.78 -0.99 -15.24
CA ASN A 7 5.60 0.36 -15.76
C ASN A 7 4.27 0.98 -15.27
N PHE A 8 4.13 0.97 -13.94
CA PHE A 8 2.89 1.30 -13.24
C PHE A 8 2.58 2.79 -13.32
N SER A 9 1.39 3.15 -13.78
CA SER A 9 0.85 4.51 -13.66
C SER A 9 0.21 4.71 -12.29
N LEU A 10 0.65 5.75 -11.58
CA LEU A 10 -0.03 6.20 -10.36
C LEU A 10 -1.34 6.89 -10.77
N PRO A 11 -2.47 6.60 -10.10
CA PRO A 11 -3.72 7.31 -10.37
C PRO A 11 -3.56 8.79 -10.04
N GLU A 12 -4.11 9.67 -10.88
CA GLU A 12 -4.15 11.14 -10.70
C GLU A 12 -5.16 11.55 -9.60
N SER A 13 -5.09 10.89 -8.45
CA SER A 13 -5.88 11.21 -7.26
C SER A 13 -4.93 11.54 -6.13
N ALA A 14 -4.87 12.83 -5.80
CA ALA A 14 -4.22 13.30 -4.59
C ALA A 14 -4.94 12.74 -3.35
N PRO A 15 -4.23 12.44 -2.26
CA PRO A 15 -4.87 12.01 -1.01
C PRO A 15 -5.85 13.09 -0.50
N ASN A 16 -7.09 12.69 -0.21
CA ASN A 16 -8.11 13.58 0.33
C ASN A 16 -8.49 13.13 1.75
N ARG A 17 -7.93 13.82 2.75
CA ARG A 17 -8.14 13.47 4.17
C ARG A 17 -9.60 13.59 4.60
N GLU A 18 -10.31 14.60 4.12
CA GLU A 18 -11.71 14.81 4.48
C GLU A 18 -12.61 13.72 3.93
N LEU A 19 -12.40 13.33 2.67
CA LEU A 19 -13.16 12.24 2.05
C LEU A 19 -12.89 10.91 2.76
N ARG A 20 -11.63 10.62 3.10
CA ARG A 20 -11.30 9.40 3.86
C ARG A 20 -12.02 9.36 5.19
N LYS A 21 -12.00 10.47 5.93
CA LYS A 21 -12.69 10.57 7.22
C LYS A 21 -14.20 10.32 7.08
N LYS A 22 -14.84 10.91 6.06
CA LYS A 22 -16.26 10.67 5.78
C LYS A 22 -16.56 9.20 5.48
N LEU A 23 -15.73 8.56 4.65
CA LEU A 23 -15.88 7.14 4.34
C LEU A 23 -15.66 6.25 5.58
N GLU A 24 -14.69 6.59 6.44
CA GLU A 24 -14.48 5.90 7.71
C GLU A 24 -15.67 6.05 8.66
N GLU A 25 -16.26 7.25 8.75
CA GLU A 25 -17.48 7.51 9.52
C GLU A 25 -18.68 6.72 8.97
N GLU A 26 -18.85 6.65 7.65
CA GLU A 26 -19.88 5.82 6.98
C GLU A 26 -19.73 4.33 7.32
N GLU A 27 -18.51 3.80 7.23
CA GLU A 27 -18.23 2.39 7.56
C GLU A 27 -18.46 2.08 9.04
N ASN A 28 -18.10 3.01 9.94
CA ASN A 28 -18.34 2.84 11.36
C ASN A 28 -19.85 2.85 11.70
N ALA A 29 -20.63 3.66 10.98
CA ALA A 29 -22.09 3.69 11.15
C ALA A 29 -22.77 2.43 10.58
N GLN A 30 -22.27 1.91 9.46
CA GLN A 30 -22.78 0.69 8.84
C GLN A 30 -21.63 -0.21 8.33
N PRO A 31 -21.15 -1.15 9.16
CA PRO A 31 -20.05 -2.03 8.78
C PRO A 31 -20.34 -2.83 7.49
N GLY A 32 -19.35 -2.89 6.60
CA GLY A 32 -19.40 -3.55 5.31
C GLY A 32 -20.03 -2.73 4.19
N ILE A 33 -20.54 -1.52 4.46
CA ILE A 33 -21.17 -0.69 3.43
C ILE A 33 -20.18 -0.30 2.33
N LEU A 34 -18.94 0.03 2.70
CA LEU A 34 -17.94 0.43 1.72
C LEU A 34 -17.51 -0.74 0.83
N TYR A 35 -17.42 -1.94 1.40
CA TYR A 35 -17.10 -3.13 0.60
C TYR A 35 -18.21 -3.44 -0.40
N LYS A 36 -19.48 -3.35 0.00
CA LYS A 36 -20.62 -3.50 -0.93
C LYS A 36 -20.58 -2.47 -2.05
N ARG A 37 -20.37 -1.19 -1.71
CA ARG A 37 -20.22 -0.11 -2.69
C ARG A 37 -19.06 -0.38 -3.65
N LEU A 38 -17.94 -0.89 -3.15
CA LEU A 38 -16.81 -1.27 -3.99
C LEU A 38 -17.15 -2.46 -4.90
N GLN A 39 -17.91 -3.45 -4.44
CA GLN A 39 -18.34 -4.58 -5.28
C GLN A 39 -19.23 -4.13 -6.44
N GLU A 40 -20.05 -3.10 -6.24
CA GLU A 40 -20.90 -2.54 -7.29
C GLU A 40 -20.10 -1.72 -8.32
N ILE A 41 -19.13 -0.94 -7.85
CA ILE A 41 -18.36 -0.01 -8.69
C ILE A 41 -17.16 -0.70 -9.37
N ASP A 42 -16.41 -1.51 -8.65
CA ASP A 42 -15.18 -2.17 -9.10
C ASP A 42 -15.07 -3.59 -8.52
N PRO A 43 -15.87 -4.55 -9.03
CA PRO A 43 -15.88 -5.94 -8.53
C PRO A 43 -14.51 -6.62 -8.68
N GLY A 44 -13.76 -6.24 -9.71
CA GLY A 44 -12.41 -6.76 -9.95
C GLY A 44 -11.42 -6.37 -8.86
N GLU A 45 -11.50 -5.14 -8.35
CA GLU A 45 -10.70 -4.70 -7.21
C GLU A 45 -11.24 -5.24 -5.90
N ALA A 46 -12.57 -5.31 -5.72
CA ALA A 46 -13.19 -5.88 -4.52
C ALA A 46 -12.72 -7.31 -4.24
N HIS A 47 -12.66 -8.16 -5.28
CA HIS A 47 -12.21 -9.56 -5.14
C HIS A 47 -10.75 -9.72 -4.68
N LYS A 48 -9.90 -8.70 -4.81
CA LYS A 48 -8.49 -8.77 -4.40
C LYS A 48 -8.30 -8.52 -2.91
N HIS A 49 -9.28 -7.92 -2.23
CA HIS A 49 -9.15 -7.47 -0.84
C HIS A 49 -10.19 -8.11 0.05
N HIS A 50 -9.79 -8.47 1.27
CA HIS A 50 -10.76 -8.90 2.28
C HIS A 50 -11.67 -7.72 2.67
N PRO A 51 -12.97 -7.92 2.99
CA PRO A 51 -13.88 -6.84 3.39
C PRO A 51 -13.38 -5.92 4.52
N ASN A 52 -12.57 -6.47 5.43
CA ASN A 52 -11.98 -5.70 6.54
C ASN A 52 -10.76 -4.86 6.14
N SER A 53 -10.34 -4.88 4.87
CA SER A 53 -9.17 -4.16 4.36
C SER A 53 -9.50 -2.70 4.10
N LEU A 54 -10.04 -1.99 5.09
CA LEU A 54 -10.66 -0.66 4.95
C LEU A 54 -9.75 0.35 4.27
N ARG A 55 -8.45 0.38 4.62
CA ARG A 55 -7.48 1.27 3.97
C ARG A 55 -7.43 1.10 2.45
N TYR A 56 -7.59 -0.12 1.94
CA TYR A 56 -7.56 -0.41 0.51
C TYR A 56 -8.89 -0.09 -0.16
N ILE A 57 -10.00 -0.41 0.52
CA ILE A 57 -11.36 -0.14 0.05
C ILE A 57 -11.59 1.37 -0.05
N ILE A 58 -11.28 2.12 1.01
CA ILE A 58 -11.36 3.58 1.05
C ILE A 58 -10.51 4.19 -0.06
N ARG A 59 -9.29 3.70 -0.31
CA ARG A 59 -8.46 4.22 -1.40
C ARG A 59 -9.06 3.94 -2.78
N ALA A 60 -9.65 2.77 -3.00
CA ALA A 60 -10.29 2.45 -4.26
C ALA A 60 -11.50 3.36 -4.53
N LEU A 61 -12.35 3.57 -3.52
CA LEU A 61 -13.48 4.49 -3.58
C LEU A 61 -13.01 5.95 -3.73
N GLU A 62 -11.97 6.38 -3.03
CA GLU A 62 -11.37 7.73 -3.15
C GLU A 62 -10.90 8.00 -4.59
N ILE A 63 -10.23 7.03 -5.22
CA ILE A 63 -9.81 7.14 -6.63
C ILE A 63 -11.02 7.32 -7.54
N TYR A 64 -12.05 6.49 -7.36
CA TYR A 64 -13.28 6.58 -8.15
C TYR A 64 -13.98 7.92 -7.97
N HIS A 65 -14.18 8.38 -6.73
CA HIS A 65 -14.81 9.66 -6.44
C HIS A 65 -14.02 10.87 -6.97
N THR A 66 -12.69 10.78 -7.04
CA THR A 66 -11.85 11.89 -7.52
C THR A 66 -11.74 11.92 -9.04
N THR A 67 -11.61 10.74 -9.67
CA THR A 67 -11.23 10.63 -11.09
C THR A 67 -12.38 10.19 -12.00
N GLY A 68 -13.48 9.69 -11.43
CA GLY A 68 -14.58 9.05 -12.15
C GLY A 68 -14.22 7.67 -12.75
N LYS A 69 -12.98 7.21 -12.59
CA LYS A 69 -12.49 5.92 -13.10
C LYS A 69 -12.27 4.97 -11.93
N THR A 70 -12.62 3.71 -12.12
CA THR A 70 -12.36 2.69 -11.11
C THR A 70 -10.86 2.45 -10.98
N LYS A 71 -10.47 1.84 -9.86
CA LYS A 71 -9.07 1.54 -9.60
C LYS A 71 -8.56 0.49 -10.60
N SER A 72 -9.37 -0.50 -10.93
CA SER A 72 -9.07 -1.49 -11.97
C SER A 72 -8.91 -0.87 -13.37
N GLU A 73 -9.74 0.11 -13.75
CA GLU A 73 -9.62 0.81 -15.05
C GLU A 73 -8.42 1.76 -15.11
N GLY A 74 -8.07 2.40 -14.00
CA GLY A 74 -6.91 3.29 -13.91
C GLY A 74 -5.56 2.56 -13.95
N PHE A 75 -5.55 1.24 -13.79
CA PHE A 75 -4.35 0.41 -13.82
C PHE A 75 -4.10 -0.18 -15.21
N PHE A 76 -3.40 0.58 -16.05
CA PHE A 76 -2.78 0.02 -17.25
C PHE A 76 -1.37 -0.45 -16.92
N GLN A 77 -1.13 -1.76 -17.01
CA GLN A 77 0.24 -2.26 -17.13
C GLN A 77 0.73 -1.85 -18.52
N GLN A 78 1.60 -0.85 -18.59
CA GLN A 78 2.29 -0.57 -19.84
C GLN A 78 3.41 -1.59 -20.03
N PRO A 79 3.68 -2.04 -21.26
CA PRO A 79 4.84 -2.89 -21.51
C PRO A 79 6.11 -2.16 -21.06
N VAL A 80 6.97 -2.87 -20.33
CA VAL A 80 8.25 -2.33 -19.88
C VAL A 80 9.10 -2.02 -21.10
N GLN A 81 9.49 -0.76 -21.25
CA GLN A 81 10.18 -0.30 -22.46
C GLN A 81 11.67 -0.70 -22.50
N ARG A 82 12.21 -1.32 -21.45
CA ARG A 82 13.63 -1.66 -21.31
C ARG A 82 13.82 -3.08 -20.77
N PRO A 83 14.88 -3.80 -21.20
CA PRO A 83 15.22 -5.09 -20.61
C PRO A 83 15.60 -4.92 -19.14
N ILE A 84 14.98 -5.72 -18.26
CA ILE A 84 15.25 -5.72 -16.82
C ILE A 84 15.84 -7.08 -16.42
N LEU A 85 17.00 -7.06 -15.76
CA LEU A 85 17.57 -8.22 -15.08
C LEU A 85 17.20 -8.14 -13.59
N MET A 86 16.37 -9.07 -13.12
CA MET A 86 15.99 -9.16 -11.71
C MET A 86 16.85 -10.22 -10.99
N ILE A 87 17.63 -9.77 -10.00
CA ILE A 87 18.50 -10.66 -9.20
C ILE A 87 17.89 -10.81 -7.80
N GLY A 88 17.44 -12.02 -7.48
CA GLY A 88 16.94 -12.35 -6.14
C GLY A 88 18.02 -12.97 -5.27
N LEU A 89 18.43 -12.29 -4.21
CA LEU A 89 19.33 -12.86 -3.21
C LEU A 89 18.53 -13.68 -2.20
N ARG A 90 18.68 -15.01 -2.24
CA ARG A 90 18.03 -15.92 -1.31
C ARG A 90 19.03 -16.48 -0.31
N ARG A 91 18.57 -16.62 0.92
CA ARG A 91 19.29 -17.26 2.03
C ARG A 91 18.31 -18.14 2.79
N GLU A 92 18.85 -19.12 3.49
CA GLU A 92 18.03 -19.97 4.36
C GLU A 92 17.59 -19.16 5.60
N LYS A 93 16.38 -19.47 6.12
CA LYS A 93 15.58 -18.56 6.93
C LYS A 93 16.20 -18.34 8.31
N GLU A 94 16.67 -19.41 8.92
CA GLU A 94 17.33 -19.44 10.23
C GLU A 94 18.63 -18.61 10.17
N ASP A 95 19.44 -18.74 9.11
CA ASP A 95 20.65 -17.93 8.94
C ASP A 95 20.33 -16.44 8.71
N ALA A 96 19.30 -16.13 7.92
CA ALA A 96 18.84 -14.75 7.73
C ALA A 96 18.41 -14.12 9.07
N ASN A 97 17.61 -14.83 9.86
CA ASN A 97 17.14 -14.37 11.17
C ASN A 97 18.30 -14.14 12.15
N ARG A 98 19.27 -15.07 12.20
CA ARG A 98 20.45 -14.93 13.05
C ARG A 98 21.22 -13.65 12.73
N ARG A 99 21.44 -13.36 11.45
CA ARG A 99 22.16 -12.16 11.00
C ARG A 99 21.36 -10.88 11.24
N ILE A 100 20.05 -10.90 11.01
CA ILE A 100 19.15 -9.76 11.32
C ILE A 100 19.27 -9.42 12.81
N ASN A 101 19.19 -10.41 13.70
CA ASN A 101 19.30 -10.20 15.14
C ASN A 101 20.68 -9.66 15.56
N ALA A 102 21.76 -10.19 14.97
CA ALA A 102 23.10 -9.69 15.20
C ALA A 102 23.24 -8.22 14.75
N ARG A 103 22.69 -7.87 13.58
CA ARG A 103 22.71 -6.50 13.07
C ARG A 103 21.93 -5.54 13.95
N ILE A 104 20.76 -5.93 14.45
CA ILE A 104 19.97 -5.10 15.38
C ILE A 104 20.79 -4.78 16.63
N LYS A 105 21.45 -5.78 17.23
CA LYS A 105 22.31 -5.55 18.41
C LYS A 105 23.42 -4.54 18.12
N GLU A 106 23.99 -4.57 16.92
CA GLU A 106 25.02 -3.61 16.53
C GLU A 106 24.44 -2.22 16.31
N MET A 107 23.29 -2.09 15.64
CA MET A 107 22.59 -0.81 15.48
C MET A 107 22.28 -0.15 16.84
N PHE A 108 21.91 -0.93 17.86
CA PHE A 108 21.75 -0.40 19.22
C PHE A 108 23.04 0.18 19.80
N LYS A 109 24.20 -0.45 19.56
CA LYS A 109 25.50 0.08 19.99
C LYS A 109 25.91 1.31 19.19
N GLU A 110 25.56 1.35 17.91
CA GLU A 110 25.84 2.47 16.99
C GLU A 110 24.91 3.68 17.23
N GLY A 111 23.95 3.57 18.14
CA GLY A 111 23.15 4.70 18.58
C GLY A 111 21.75 4.81 17.98
N LEU A 112 21.15 3.68 17.58
CA LEU A 112 19.77 3.63 17.09
C LEU A 112 18.76 4.31 18.03
N ILE A 113 18.97 4.24 19.35
CA ILE A 113 18.08 4.89 20.32
C ILE A 113 18.15 6.42 20.19
N GLN A 114 19.36 6.97 20.07
CA GLN A 114 19.59 8.40 19.93
C GLN A 114 19.02 8.93 18.60
N GLU A 115 19.15 8.15 17.53
CA GLU A 115 18.52 8.48 16.23
C GLU A 115 17.00 8.61 16.38
N VAL A 116 16.35 7.64 17.03
CA VAL A 116 14.89 7.67 17.23
C VAL A 116 14.46 8.83 18.14
N GLN A 117 15.21 9.11 19.22
CA GLN A 117 14.94 10.26 20.10
C GLN A 117 14.98 11.57 19.30
N SER A 118 16.02 11.77 18.48
CA SER A 118 16.14 12.96 17.64
C SER A 118 15.00 13.14 16.63
N LEU A 119 14.32 12.07 16.21
CA LEU A 119 13.17 12.13 15.32
C LEU A 119 11.87 12.47 16.05
N LEU A 120 11.77 12.13 17.34
CA LEU A 120 10.61 12.45 18.18
C LEU A 120 10.66 13.87 18.73
N ASP A 121 11.86 14.41 18.93
CA ASP A 121 12.08 15.79 19.39
C ASP A 121 11.91 16.83 18.26
N LYS A 122 11.52 16.39 17.06
CA LYS A 122 11.18 17.23 15.89
C LYS A 122 9.68 17.23 15.63
#